data_AF-A0A261KU82-F1
#
_entry.id   AF-A0A261KU82-F1
#
_cell.length_a   1.000
_cell.length_b   1.000
_cell.length_c   1.000
_cell.angle_alpha   90.00
_cell.angle_beta   90.00
_cell.angle_gamma   90.00
#
_symmetry.space_group_name_H-M   'P 1'
#
loop_
_entity.id
_entity.type
_entity.pdbx_description
1 polymer ?
#
loop_
_entity_poly.entity_id
_entity_poly.type
_entity_poly.pdbx_seq_one_letter_code
_entity_poly.pdbx_strand_id
1 'polypeptide(L)'
;MNNNLISHIEKFRPDEEEIYLTLKRDLSWRKGFGILFVKCSPVQESLIIGRVRQDIPDKKIGILKLEHSIDNLYDLVEEKVKN
;
A
#
# COMPACT_ATOMS: atom_id res chain seq x y z
N MET A 1 -3.81 22.40 -18.36
CA MET A 1 -4.08 22.50 -16.91
C MET A 1 -2.94 21.81 -16.18
N ASN A 2 -2.34 22.51 -15.19
CA ASN A 2 -1.07 22.16 -14.57
C ASN A 2 -1.12 20.84 -13.77
N ASN A 3 -0.44 19.80 -14.26
CA ASN A 3 -0.19 18.55 -13.51
C ASN A 3 1.01 18.68 -12.54
N ASN A 4 1.22 19.87 -11.98
CA ASN A 4 2.39 20.19 -11.15
C ASN A 4 2.11 20.06 -9.64
N LEU A 5 0.90 19.64 -9.25
CA LEU A 5 0.54 19.41 -7.84
C LEU A 5 0.77 17.96 -7.38
N ILE A 6 0.90 17.00 -8.31
CA ILE A 6 1.13 15.58 -7.96
C ILE A 6 2.63 15.29 -7.73
N SER A 7 3.53 16.15 -8.24
CA SER A 7 4.99 15.98 -8.13
C SER A 7 5.57 16.24 -6.74
N HIS A 8 4.75 16.77 -5.81
CA HIS A 8 5.13 17.10 -4.42
C HIS A 8 4.55 16.13 -3.38
N ILE A 9 4.02 14.97 -3.78
CA ILE A 9 3.76 13.89 -2.82
C ILE A 9 5.13 13.32 -2.47
N GLU A 10 5.68 13.90 -1.41
CA GLU A 10 6.92 13.62 -0.68
C GLU A 10 7.65 12.34 -1.12
N LYS A 11 8.90 12.46 -1.58
CA LYS A 11 9.72 11.28 -1.86
C LYS A 11 10.03 10.55 -0.55
N PHE A 12 10.15 9.23 -0.61
CA PHE A 12 10.68 8.46 0.51
C PHE A 12 12.06 8.98 0.90
N ARG A 13 12.30 9.06 2.21
CA ARG A 13 13.65 9.18 2.74
C ARG A 13 14.42 7.88 2.43
N PRO A 14 15.76 7.89 2.40
CA PRO A 14 16.53 6.71 2.00
C PRO A 14 16.20 5.44 2.80
N ASP A 15 15.97 5.57 4.12
CA ASP A 15 15.53 4.49 5.01
C ASP A 15 14.12 3.98 4.66
N GLU A 16 13.23 4.87 4.27
CA GLU A 16 11.86 4.53 3.87
C GLU A 16 11.81 3.87 2.49
N GLU A 17 12.70 4.28 1.58
CA GLU A 17 12.83 3.69 0.24
C GLU A 17 13.25 2.22 0.35
N GLU A 18 14.18 1.88 1.25
CA GLU A 18 14.59 0.50 1.49
C GLU A 18 13.43 -0.38 2.00
N ILE A 19 12.64 0.16 2.94
CA ILE A 19 11.44 -0.51 3.46
C ILE A 19 10.40 -0.67 2.36
N TYR A 20 10.18 0.37 1.54
CA TYR A 20 9.26 0.32 0.41
C TYR A 20 9.69 -0.71 -0.63
N LEU A 21 10.98 -0.78 -0.98
CA LEU A 21 11.50 -1.77 -1.93
C LEU A 21 11.32 -3.20 -1.42
N THR A 22 11.43 -3.41 -0.10
CA THR A 22 11.12 -4.71 0.52
C THR A 22 9.64 -5.06 0.36
N LEU A 23 8.74 -4.13 0.69
CA LEU A 23 7.29 -4.28 0.48
C LEU A 23 6.96 -4.59 -1.00
N LYS A 24 7.54 -3.82 -1.92
CA LYS A 24 7.37 -4.01 -3.37
C LYS A 24 7.80 -5.40 -3.79
N ARG A 25 9.00 -5.84 -3.41
CA ARG A 25 9.52 -7.16 -3.77
C ARG A 25 8.58 -8.28 -3.28
N ASP A 26 8.14 -8.18 -2.04
CA ASP A 26 7.26 -9.19 -1.43
C ASP A 26 5.87 -9.23 -2.10
N LEU A 27 5.33 -8.07 -2.47
CA LEU A 27 4.10 -7.97 -3.26
C LEU A 27 4.28 -8.54 -4.67
N SER A 28 5.36 -8.17 -5.37
CA SER A 28 5.65 -8.56 -6.76
C SER A 28 5.81 -10.08 -6.92
N TRP A 29 6.54 -10.74 -6.02
CA TRP A 29 6.82 -12.17 -6.13
C TRP A 29 5.68 -13.08 -5.69
N ARG A 30 4.75 -12.57 -4.89
CA ARG A 30 3.66 -13.38 -4.35
C ARG A 30 2.71 -13.84 -5.45
N LYS A 31 2.41 -15.15 -5.43
CA LYS A 31 1.37 -15.79 -6.24
C LYS A 31 0.18 -16.12 -5.33
N GLY A 32 -1.03 -15.98 -5.86
CA GLY A 32 -2.26 -16.19 -5.09
C GLY A 32 -2.54 -15.06 -4.09
N PHE A 33 -3.23 -15.39 -3.00
CA PHE A 33 -3.67 -14.44 -1.99
C PHE A 33 -2.61 -14.18 -0.91
N GLY A 34 -2.55 -12.96 -0.40
CA GLY A 34 -1.76 -12.63 0.79
C GLY A 34 -2.07 -11.25 1.33
N ILE A 35 -1.73 -11.06 2.60
CA ILE A 35 -1.93 -9.82 3.35
C ILE A 35 -0.57 -9.41 3.89
N LEU A 36 -0.24 -8.13 3.75
CA LEU A 36 0.93 -7.51 4.37
C LEU A 36 0.46 -6.33 5.21
N PHE A 37 1.08 -6.15 6.37
CA PHE A 37 0.78 -5.05 7.26
C PHE A 37 1.85 -3.98 7.13
N VAL A 38 1.41 -2.73 6.98
CA VAL A 38 2.29 -1.58 6.89
C VAL A 38 1.84 -0.57 7.94
N LYS A 39 2.74 -0.23 8.86
CA LYS A 39 2.55 0.85 9.82
C LYS A 39 3.18 2.11 9.25
N CYS A 40 2.38 3.15 9.03
CA CYS A 40 2.84 4.39 8.43
C CYS A 40 2.00 5.58 8.91
N SER A 41 2.48 6.81 8.66
CA SER A 41 1.69 8.02 8.84
C SER A 41 0.66 8.17 7.69
N PRO A 42 -0.40 8.99 7.85
CA PRO A 42 -1.35 9.26 6.76
C PRO A 42 -0.71 9.83 5.49
N VAL A 43 0.38 10.57 5.63
CA VAL A 43 1.13 11.13 4.47
C VAL A 43 1.87 10.00 3.75
N GLN A 44 2.57 9.15 4.50
CA GLN A 44 3.25 7.97 3.95
C GLN A 44 2.26 6.98 3.31
N GLU A 45 1.05 6.82 3.87
CA GLU A 45 0.00 5.96 3.31
C GLU A 45 -0.29 6.32 1.84
N SER A 46 -0.52 7.61 1.58
CA SER A 46 -0.84 8.10 0.23
C SER A 46 0.29 7.84 -0.76
N LEU A 47 1.54 8.05 -0.32
CA LEU A 47 2.74 7.80 -1.11
C LEU A 47 2.93 6.30 -1.41
N ILE A 48 2.83 5.44 -0.39
CA ILE A 48 3.00 3.98 -0.52
C ILE A 48 1.95 3.42 -1.47
N ILE A 49 0.66 3.77 -1.28
CA ILE A 49 -0.42 3.26 -2.13
C ILE A 49 -0.24 3.72 -3.58
N GLY A 50 0.11 5.00 -3.78
CA GLY A 50 0.37 5.54 -5.12
C GLY A 50 1.50 4.80 -5.81
N ARG A 51 2.61 4.58 -5.10
CA ARG A 51 3.79 3.92 -5.65
C ARG A 51 3.57 2.43 -5.91
N VAL A 52 2.89 1.70 -5.01
CA VAL A 52 2.53 0.28 -5.22
C VAL A 52 1.68 0.12 -6.48
N ARG A 53 0.67 0.97 -6.68
CA ARG A 53 -0.20 0.91 -7.87
C ARG A 53 0.56 1.23 -9.15
N GLN A 54 1.52 2.15 -9.09
CA GLN A 54 2.38 2.50 -10.24
C GLN A 54 3.36 1.37 -10.57
N ASP A 55 4.02 0.81 -9.56
CA ASP A 55 5.13 -0.13 -9.71
C ASP A 55 4.70 -1.57 -9.93
N ILE A 56 3.47 -1.93 -9.53
CA ILE A 56 2.93 -3.30 -9.63
C ILE A 56 1.53 -3.25 -10.31
N PRO A 57 1.47 -2.78 -11.57
CA PRO A 57 0.20 -2.55 -12.25
C PRO A 57 -0.55 -3.84 -12.62
N ASP A 58 0.13 -4.99 -12.58
CA ASP A 58 -0.37 -6.29 -13.00
C ASP A 58 -1.03 -7.10 -11.87
N LYS A 59 -1.13 -6.55 -10.65
CA LYS A 59 -1.75 -7.23 -9.49
C LYS A 59 -3.00 -6.49 -9.00
N LYS A 60 -4.01 -7.25 -8.56
CA LYS A 60 -5.15 -6.71 -7.79
C LYS A 60 -4.68 -6.39 -6.37
N ILE A 61 -4.57 -5.11 -6.04
CA ILE A 61 -4.19 -4.63 -4.70
C ILE A 61 -5.40 -4.04 -3.99
N GLY A 62 -5.81 -4.67 -2.88
CA GLY A 62 -6.81 -4.13 -1.96
C GLY A 62 -6.14 -3.37 -0.81
N ILE A 63 -6.74 -2.25 -0.40
CA ILE A 63 -6.30 -1.47 0.77
C ILE A 63 -7.34 -1.61 1.87
N LEU A 64 -6.89 -2.03 3.07
CA LEU A 64 -7.66 -2.06 4.30
C LEU A 64 -6.94 -1.19 5.33
N LYS A 65 -7.57 -0.09 5.76
CA LYS A 65 -6.99 0.83 6.74
C LYS A 65 -7.40 0.43 8.14
N LEU A 66 -6.43 0.24 9.03
CA LEU A 66 -6.64 -0.12 10.43
C LEU A 66 -6.17 1.04 11.32
N GLU A 67 -7.11 1.81 11.87
CA GLU A 67 -6.79 3.01 12.67
C GLU A 67 -6.80 2.75 14.19
N HIS A 68 -7.38 1.63 14.61
CA HIS A 68 -7.47 1.20 16.00
C HIS A 68 -7.39 -0.33 16.09
N SER A 69 -7.34 -0.85 17.32
CA SER A 69 -7.37 -2.30 17.56
C SER A 69 -8.67 -2.90 17.04
N ILE A 70 -8.58 -4.03 16.35
CA ILE A 70 -9.71 -4.77 15.81
C ILE A 70 -9.63 -6.24 16.19
N ASP A 71 -10.78 -6.90 16.26
CA ASP A 71 -10.94 -8.34 16.49
C ASP A 71 -11.60 -9.05 15.29
N ASN A 72 -12.09 -8.30 14.31
CA ASN A 72 -12.86 -8.76 13.15
C ASN A 72 -12.08 -8.71 11.82
N LEU A 73 -10.76 -8.90 11.85
CA LEU A 73 -9.90 -8.78 10.66
C LEU A 73 -10.37 -9.66 9.49
N TYR A 74 -10.78 -10.90 9.77
CA TYR A 74 -11.21 -11.82 8.72
C TYR A 74 -12.47 -11.34 7.99
N ASP A 75 -13.44 -10.79 8.72
CA ASP A 75 -14.68 -10.27 8.15
C ASP A 75 -14.40 -9.06 7.24
N LEU A 76 -13.55 -8.14 7.70
CA LEU A 76 -13.13 -6.98 6.92
C LEU A 76 -12.39 -7.37 5.63
N VAL A 77 -11.55 -8.40 5.70
CA VAL A 77 -10.87 -8.96 4.52
C VAL A 77 -11.87 -9.61 3.56
N GLU A 78 -12.83 -10.37 4.08
CA GLU A 78 -13.85 -11.03 3.26
C GLU A 78 -14.70 -9.99 2.51
N GLU A 79 -15.16 -8.94 3.19
CA GLU A 79 -15.88 -7.83 2.59
C GLU A 79 -15.05 -7.14 1.49
N LYS A 80 -13.74 -6.99 1.72
CA LYS A 80 -12.85 -6.34 0.75
C LYS A 80 -12.60 -7.17 -0.50
N VAL A 81 -12.55 -8.50 -0.38
CA VAL A 81 -12.27 -9.42 -1.50
C VAL A 81 -13.51 -9.69 -2.35
N LYS A 82 -14.71 -9.65 -1.76
CA LYS A 82 -15.99 -9.81 -2.46
C LYS A 82 -16.27 -8.67 -3.47
N ASN A 83 -15.64 -7.50 -3.29
CA ASN A 83 -15.74 -6.32 -4.16
C ASN A 83 -14.58 -6.19 -5.16
#